data_AF-A0AAE1IGJ0-F1
#
_entry.id   AF-A0AAE1IGJ0-F1
#
_cell.length_a   1.000
_cell.length_b   1.000
_cell.length_c   1.000
_cell.angle_alpha   90.00
_cell.angle_beta   90.00
_cell.angle_gamma   90.00
#
_symmetry.space_group_name_H-M   'P 1'
#
loop_
_entity.id
_entity.type
_entity.pdbx_description
1 polymer ?
#
loop_
_entity_poly.entity_id
_entity_poly.type
_entity_poly.pdbx_seq_one_letter_code
_entity_poly.pdbx_strand_id
1 'polypeptide(L)'
;MSQEYSYQDVAEHNTKKDLFVVIHDKVYDCSKFVDEHPGGEEVMLDVAGQDATEAFEDVGHSDEARESLAALLVGDLKRQPGDPVPKAVSSNTPSVGNSTTGGGFGLYSVVAIGGLIAYFAYQYIQANAEQTAQAA
;
A
#
# COMPACT_ATOMS: atom_id res chain seq x y z
N MET A 1 -5.99 28.95 6.75
CA MET A 1 -4.94 29.29 5.79
C MET A 1 -4.45 27.96 5.26
N SER A 2 -4.86 27.56 4.06
CA SER A 2 -4.36 26.31 3.46
C SER A 2 -2.94 26.56 2.99
N GLN A 3 -2.00 25.73 3.42
CA GLN A 3 -0.62 25.81 2.96
C GLN A 3 -0.55 25.13 1.59
N GLU A 4 0.12 25.75 0.62
CA GLU A 4 0.20 25.23 -0.74
C GLU A 4 1.54 24.54 -0.94
N TYR A 5 1.51 23.27 -1.32
CA TYR A 5 2.69 22.43 -1.47
C TYR A 5 2.90 22.07 -2.94
N SER A 6 4.16 21.98 -3.38
CA SER A 6 4.48 21.45 -4.72
C SER A 6 4.76 19.96 -4.65
N TYR A 7 4.65 19.24 -5.77
CA TYR A 7 4.96 17.81 -5.78
C TYR A 7 6.42 17.52 -5.39
N GLN A 8 7.35 18.39 -5.80
CA GLN A 8 8.76 18.28 -5.40
C GLN A 8 8.93 18.42 -3.90
N ASP A 9 8.24 19.38 -3.28
CA ASP A 9 8.28 19.60 -1.83
C ASP A 9 7.79 18.34 -1.09
N VAL A 10 6.63 17.81 -1.50
CA VAL A 10 6.11 16.55 -0.95
C VAL A 10 7.09 15.38 -1.15
N ALA A 11 7.76 15.29 -2.29
CA ALA A 11 8.72 14.22 -2.58
C ALA A 11 9.97 14.25 -1.68
N GLU A 12 10.31 15.39 -1.08
CA GLU A 12 11.39 15.50 -0.09
C GLU A 12 11.00 14.86 1.26
N HIS A 13 9.70 14.79 1.56
CA HIS A 13 9.12 14.24 2.79
C HIS A 13 8.81 12.73 2.63
N ASN A 14 9.86 11.92 2.47
CA ASN A 14 9.75 10.49 2.17
C ASN A 14 10.30 9.55 3.26
N THR A 15 10.44 10.02 4.50
CA THR A 15 11.08 9.26 5.57
C THR A 15 10.12 8.96 6.72
N LYS A 16 10.40 7.93 7.53
CA LYS A 16 9.52 7.52 8.64
C LYS A 16 9.15 8.65 9.61
N LYS A 17 10.04 9.62 9.82
CA LYS A 17 9.84 10.72 10.77
C LYS A 17 9.29 11.99 10.11
N ASP A 18 9.17 11.98 8.79
CA ASP A 18 8.87 13.11 7.93
C ASP A 18 8.30 12.55 6.62
N LEU A 19 7.03 12.18 6.67
CA LEU A 19 6.31 11.41 5.65
C LEU A 19 5.06 12.16 5.23
N PHE A 20 5.09 12.72 4.01
CA PHE A 20 3.91 13.33 3.40
C PHE A 20 3.35 12.42 2.33
N VAL A 21 2.04 12.44 2.19
CA VAL A 21 1.34 11.73 1.11
C VAL A 21 0.32 12.66 0.47
N VAL A 22 0.11 12.47 -0.82
CA VAL A 22 -0.95 13.17 -1.55
C VAL A 22 -2.13 12.24 -1.73
N ILE A 23 -3.32 12.66 -1.31
CA ILE A 23 -4.58 11.96 -1.55
C ILE A 23 -5.59 12.98 -2.07
N HIS A 24 -6.18 12.76 -3.25
CA HIS A 24 -7.16 13.66 -3.87
C HIS A 24 -6.67 15.12 -3.95
N ASP A 25 -5.44 15.33 -4.44
CA ASP A 25 -4.76 16.65 -4.55
C ASP A 25 -4.59 17.40 -3.21
N LYS A 26 -4.66 16.68 -2.08
CA LYS A 26 -4.42 17.22 -0.75
C LYS A 26 -3.20 16.59 -0.13
N VAL A 27 -2.44 17.37 0.63
CA VAL A 27 -1.21 16.93 1.29
C VAL A 27 -1.48 16.65 2.76
N TYR A 28 -1.07 15.47 3.19
CA TYR A 28 -1.27 14.97 4.55
C TYR A 28 0.07 14.64 5.21
N ASP A 29 0.26 15.13 6.44
CA ASP A 29 1.42 14.76 7.27
C ASP A 29 1.12 13.48 8.04
N CYS A 30 1.70 12.38 7.58
CA CYS A 30 1.51 11.07 8.19
C CYS A 30 2.66 10.69 9.11
N SER A 31 3.64 11.57 9.35
CA SER A 31 4.86 11.30 10.12
C SER A 31 4.62 10.70 11.51
N LYS A 32 3.54 11.10 12.18
CA LYS A 32 3.15 10.56 13.50
C LYS A 32 2.27 9.32 13.43
N PHE A 33 1.66 9.07 12.28
CA PHE A 33 0.71 7.99 12.07
C PHE A 33 1.37 6.73 11.51
N VAL A 34 2.60 6.82 10.99
CA VAL A 34 3.33 5.69 10.39
C VAL A 34 3.36 4.43 11.27
N ASP A 35 3.63 4.56 12.57
CA ASP A 35 3.67 3.44 13.53
C ASP A 35 2.28 2.97 13.99
N GLU A 36 1.26 3.83 13.90
CA GLU A 36 -0.12 3.53 14.30
C GLU A 36 -0.97 3.01 13.13
N HIS A 37 -0.43 3.02 11.90
CA HIS A 37 -1.15 2.60 10.72
C HIS A 37 -1.45 1.09 10.77
N PRO A 38 -2.74 0.66 10.77
CA PRO A 38 -3.10 -0.75 10.89
C PRO A 38 -2.65 -1.61 9.70
N GLY A 39 -2.35 -1.00 8.55
CA GLY A 39 -1.74 -1.67 7.39
C GLY A 39 -0.21 -1.82 7.48
N GLY A 40 0.42 -1.30 8.52
CA GLY A 40 1.87 -1.30 8.73
C GLY A 40 2.58 -0.05 8.19
N GLU A 41 3.79 0.17 8.68
CA GLU A 41 4.63 1.31 8.27
C GLU A 41 5.20 1.17 6.85
N GLU A 42 5.42 -0.06 6.40
CA GLU A 42 6.05 -0.35 5.10
C GLU A 42 5.22 0.18 3.93
N VAL A 43 3.90 -0.02 3.97
CA VAL A 43 3.00 0.46 2.91
C VAL A 43 2.89 1.98 2.89
N MET A 44 3.08 2.65 4.03
CA MET A 44 3.15 4.11 4.06
C MET A 44 4.47 4.62 3.49
N LEU A 45 5.58 3.94 3.79
CA LEU A 45 6.91 4.29 3.28
C LEU A 45 7.03 4.08 1.76
N ASP A 46 6.32 3.10 1.19
CA ASP A 46 6.31 2.85 -0.26
C ASP A 46 5.68 4.02 -1.04
N VAL A 47 4.63 4.62 -0.48
CA VAL A 47 3.92 5.78 -1.07
C VAL A 47 4.39 7.13 -0.50
N ALA A 48 5.45 7.13 0.31
CA ALA A 48 5.96 8.33 0.95
C ALA A 48 6.50 9.34 -0.07
N GLY A 49 6.07 10.59 0.07
CA GLY A 49 6.38 11.67 -0.85
C GLY A 49 5.74 11.53 -2.23
N GLN A 50 4.68 10.72 -2.34
CA GLN A 50 4.00 10.45 -3.61
C GLN A 50 2.48 10.61 -3.52
N ASP A 51 1.84 10.52 -4.68
CA ASP A 51 0.38 10.44 -4.78
C ASP A 51 -0.10 9.02 -4.46
N ALA A 52 -0.69 8.89 -3.27
CA ALA A 52 -1.20 7.65 -2.70
C ALA A 52 -2.71 7.50 -2.93
N THR A 53 -3.34 8.35 -3.75
CA THR A 53 -4.81 8.36 -3.93
C THR A 53 -5.34 6.99 -4.35
N GLU A 54 -4.69 6.35 -5.33
CA GLU A 54 -5.12 5.02 -5.80
C GLU A 54 -4.90 3.94 -4.77
N ALA A 55 -3.74 3.91 -4.09
CA ALA A 55 -3.48 2.94 -3.04
C ALA A 55 -4.48 3.07 -1.87
N PHE A 56 -4.84 4.31 -1.51
CA PHE A 56 -5.80 4.60 -0.46
C PHE A 56 -7.23 4.12 -0.82
N GLU A 57 -7.65 4.36 -2.06
CA GLU A 57 -8.97 3.97 -2.57
C GLU A 57 -9.08 2.46 -2.85
N ASP A 58 -8.02 1.82 -3.34
CA ASP A 58 -7.97 0.37 -3.62
C ASP A 58 -8.14 -0.46 -2.34
N VAL A 59 -7.52 -0.03 -1.25
CA VAL A 59 -7.67 -0.67 0.07
C VAL A 59 -9.11 -0.52 0.60
N GLY A 60 -9.82 0.53 0.23
CA GLY A 60 -11.20 0.76 0.66
C GLY A 60 -11.33 1.15 2.13
N HIS A 61 -10.57 2.17 2.57
CA HIS A 61 -10.65 2.71 3.92
C HIS A 61 -12.07 3.13 4.33
N SER A 62 -12.44 2.91 5.60
CA SER A 62 -13.73 3.30 6.17
C SER A 62 -13.86 4.83 6.29
N ASP A 63 -15.09 5.32 6.43
CA ASP A 63 -15.36 6.76 6.58
C ASP A 63 -14.64 7.36 7.80
N GLU A 64 -14.57 6.62 8.91
CA GLU A 64 -13.87 7.06 10.13
C GLU A 64 -12.35 7.17 9.94
N ALA A 65 -11.77 6.33 9.09
CA ALA A 65 -10.36 6.45 8.70
C ALA A 65 -10.14 7.69 7.82
N ARG A 66 -11.08 8.03 6.95
CA ARG A 66 -11.05 9.27 6.15
C ARG A 66 -11.18 10.53 7.02
N GLU A 67 -12.00 10.50 8.06
CA GLU A 67 -12.08 11.59 9.04
C GLU A 67 -10.78 11.77 9.82
N SER A 68 -10.16 10.66 10.22
CA SER A 68 -8.83 10.68 10.87
C SER A 68 -7.76 11.25 9.93
N LEU A 69 -7.78 10.86 8.66
CA LEU A 69 -6.91 11.41 7.62
C LEU A 69 -7.12 12.93 7.47
N ALA A 70 -8.36 13.42 7.52
CA ALA A 70 -8.65 14.84 7.42
C ALA A 70 -8.00 15.67 8.55
N ALA A 71 -7.79 15.08 9.74
CA ALA A 71 -7.07 15.73 10.84
C ALA A 71 -5.56 15.91 10.57
N LEU A 72 -5.00 15.11 9.66
CA LEU A 72 -3.59 15.17 9.24
C LEU A 72 -3.35 16.10 8.05
N LEU A 73 -4.40 16.78 7.56
CA LEU A 73 -4.30 17.68 6.41
C LEU A 73 -3.43 18.89 6.76
N VAL A 74 -2.32 19.04 6.03
CA VAL A 74 -1.43 20.20 6.14
C VAL A 74 -1.68 21.23 5.05
N GLY A 75 -2.21 20.81 3.89
CA GLY A 75 -2.38 21.72 2.77
C GLY A 75 -2.97 21.10 1.51
N ASP A 76 -2.97 21.89 0.45
CA ASP A 76 -3.42 21.49 -0.89
C ASP A 76 -2.21 21.42 -1.83
N LEU A 77 -2.20 20.43 -2.74
CA LEU A 77 -1.15 20.23 -3.71
C LEU A 77 -1.34 21.15 -4.93
N LYS A 78 -0.30 21.91 -5.28
CA LYS A 78 -0.18 22.65 -6.54
C LYS A 78 0.48 21.77 -7.59
N ARG A 79 -0.35 21.03 -8.33
CA ARG A 79 0.09 20.36 -9.55
C ARG A 79 0.51 21.37 -10.61
N GLN A 80 1.72 21.23 -11.12
CA GLN A 80 2.23 21.91 -12.30
C GLN A 80 2.14 21.00 -13.54
N PRO A 81 2.06 21.57 -14.76
CA PRO A 81 2.07 20.80 -15.98
C PRO A 81 3.41 20.05 -16.13
N GLY A 82 3.39 18.74 -15.85
CA GLY A 82 4.57 17.87 -15.85
C GLY A 82 4.73 17.04 -14.58
N ASP A 83 4.00 17.37 -13.50
CA ASP A 83 4.02 16.58 -12.28
C ASP A 83 3.40 15.19 -12.50
N PRO A 84 3.98 14.14 -11.89
CA PRO A 84 3.45 12.79 -12.01
C PRO A 84 2.00 12.77 -11.53
N VAL A 85 1.09 12.39 -12.42
CA VAL A 85 -0.28 11.98 -12.07
C VAL A 85 -0.23 10.75 -11.17
N PRO A 86 -1.26 10.51 -10.32
CA PRO A 86 -1.40 9.24 -9.61
C PRO A 86 -1.06 8.13 -10.60
N LYS A 87 0.06 7.46 -10.32
CA LYS A 87 0.54 6.40 -11.17
C LYS A 87 -0.35 5.22 -10.87
N ALA A 88 -1.30 4.96 -11.76
CA ALA A 88 -1.93 3.65 -11.87
C ALA A 88 -0.76 2.70 -12.04
N VAL A 89 -0.43 1.99 -10.95
CA VAL A 89 0.80 1.23 -10.73
C VAL A 89 1.43 0.80 -12.05
N SER A 90 2.28 1.67 -12.62
CA SER A 90 3.11 1.27 -13.72
C SER A 90 4.11 0.35 -13.07
N SER A 91 3.81 -0.92 -13.21
CA SER A 91 4.66 -2.09 -13.13
C SER A 91 5.93 -1.81 -13.94
N ASN A 92 6.77 -0.93 -13.42
CA ASN A 92 8.15 -0.86 -13.80
C ASN A 92 8.84 -1.90 -12.93
N THR A 93 8.63 -3.16 -13.32
CA THR A 93 9.55 -4.25 -13.05
C THR A 93 10.96 -3.70 -13.26
N PRO A 94 11.81 -3.63 -12.23
CA PRO A 94 13.22 -3.52 -12.47
C PRO A 94 13.59 -4.84 -13.16
N SER A 95 13.82 -4.78 -14.46
CA SER A 95 14.72 -5.73 -15.11
C SER A 95 16.11 -5.47 -14.50
N VAL A 96 16.36 -6.02 -13.32
CA VAL A 96 17.68 -6.07 -12.69
C VAL A 96 17.92 -7.52 -12.33
N GLY A 97 19.01 -8.03 -12.88
CA GLY A 97 19.36 -9.43 -12.85
C GLY A 97 19.54 -9.98 -11.45
N ASN A 98 19.45 -11.31 -11.38
CA ASN A 98 20.02 -12.16 -10.34
C ASN A 98 21.12 -11.47 -9.53
N SER A 99 20.79 -11.04 -8.31
CA SER A 99 21.76 -10.83 -7.24
C SER A 99 21.04 -11.05 -5.92
N THR A 100 20.97 -12.34 -5.57
CA THR A 100 20.82 -12.81 -4.19
C THR A 100 21.71 -11.98 -3.27
N THR A 101 21.14 -11.36 -2.23
CA THR A 101 21.61 -11.38 -0.82
C THR A 101 20.94 -10.27 -0.02
N GLY A 102 20.18 -10.64 1.01
CA GLY A 102 19.99 -9.79 2.20
C GLY A 102 18.57 -9.33 2.50
N GLY A 103 17.78 -10.22 3.14
CA GLY A 103 16.84 -9.90 4.23
C GLY A 103 15.62 -9.01 3.96
N GLY A 104 14.41 -9.55 4.15
CA GLY A 104 13.27 -8.70 4.53
C GLY A 104 11.91 -9.14 4.02
N PHE A 105 11.63 -9.00 2.72
CA PHE A 105 10.24 -8.79 2.28
C PHE A 105 9.68 -9.73 1.21
N GLY A 106 10.40 -10.78 0.82
CA GLY A 106 9.98 -11.66 -0.29
C GLY A 106 9.30 -12.99 0.08
N LEU A 107 9.27 -13.40 1.35
CA LEU A 107 8.90 -14.78 1.72
C LEU A 107 7.43 -14.93 2.16
N TYR A 108 6.86 -13.93 2.83
CA TYR A 108 5.51 -14.05 3.40
C TYR A 108 4.42 -14.19 2.33
N SER A 109 4.58 -13.54 1.17
CA SER A 109 3.64 -13.65 0.04
C SER A 109 3.64 -15.05 -0.57
N VAL A 110 4.80 -15.72 -0.66
CA VAL A 110 4.90 -17.08 -1.21
C VAL A 110 4.36 -18.12 -0.22
N VAL A 111 4.58 -17.92 1.07
CA VAL A 111 4.09 -18.84 2.11
C VAL A 111 2.58 -18.71 2.30
N ALA A 112 2.01 -17.50 2.21
CA ALA A 112 0.57 -17.29 2.29
C ALA A 112 -0.18 -17.87 1.07
N ILE A 113 0.35 -17.67 -0.14
CA ILE A 113 -0.24 -18.24 -1.37
C ILE A 113 -0.09 -19.76 -1.40
N GLY A 114 1.08 -20.30 -1.00
CA GLY A 114 1.29 -21.74 -0.90
C GLY A 114 0.40 -22.40 0.14
N GLY A 115 0.20 -21.76 1.31
CA GLY A 115 -0.71 -22.23 2.35
C GLY A 115 -2.18 -22.20 1.93
N LEU A 116 -2.60 -21.17 1.19
CA LEU A 116 -3.97 -21.04 0.70
C LEU A 116 -4.26 -22.06 -0.41
N ILE A 117 -3.34 -22.27 -1.36
CA ILE A 117 -3.47 -23.32 -2.39
C ILE A 117 -3.51 -24.71 -1.77
N ALA A 118 -2.64 -25.00 -0.79
CA ALA A 118 -2.65 -26.29 -0.08
C ALA A 118 -3.95 -26.48 0.73
N TYR A 119 -4.46 -25.44 1.39
CA TYR A 119 -5.71 -25.49 2.14
C TYR A 119 -6.91 -25.76 1.23
N PHE A 120 -7.03 -25.06 0.09
CA PHE A 120 -8.12 -25.29 -0.86
C PHE A 120 -8.02 -26.65 -1.56
N ALA A 121 -6.80 -27.12 -1.89
CA ALA A 121 -6.61 -28.47 -2.41
C ALA A 121 -7.00 -29.54 -1.36
N TYR A 122 -6.64 -29.34 -0.10
CA TYR A 122 -7.00 -30.24 0.99
C TYR A 122 -8.53 -30.27 1.21
N GLN A 123 -9.19 -29.11 1.13
CA GLN A 123 -10.65 -29.02 1.23
C GLN A 123 -11.35 -29.73 0.06
N TYR A 124 -10.85 -29.55 -1.16
CA TYR A 124 -11.38 -30.19 -2.36
C TYR A 124 -11.23 -31.73 -2.31
N ILE A 125 -10.08 -32.22 -1.82
CA ILE A 125 -9.86 -33.66 -1.66
C ILE A 125 -10.77 -34.23 -0.56
N GLN A 126 -11.00 -33.49 0.54
CA GLN A 126 -11.89 -33.96 1.60
C GLN A 126 -13.34 -34.06 1.13
N ALA A 127 -13.83 -33.05 0.40
CA ALA A 127 -15.18 -33.05 -0.17
C ALA A 127 -15.42 -34.20 -1.17
N ASN A 128 -14.39 -34.62 -1.90
CA ASN A 128 -14.47 -35.76 -2.81
C ASN A 128 -14.25 -37.11 -2.11
N ALA A 129 -13.44 -37.15 -1.04
CA ALA A 129 -13.23 -38.36 -0.24
C ALA A 129 -14.51 -38.82 0.47
N GLU A 130 -15.36 -37.88 0.89
CA GLU A 130 -16.65 -38.17 1.53
C GLU A 130 -17.65 -38.84 0.56
N GLN A 131 -17.59 -38.57 -0.75
CA GLN A 131 -18.45 -39.27 -1.73
C GLN A 131 -18.01 -40.72 -1.99
N THR A 132 -16.71 -41.03 -1.92
CA THR A 132 -16.21 -42.41 -2.06
C THR A 132 -16.44 -43.28 -0.82
N ALA A 133 -16.65 -42.70 0.36
CA ALA A 133 -16.94 -43.44 1.58
C ALA A 133 -18.41 -43.89 1.73
N GLN A 134 -19.33 -43.33 0.92
CA GLN A 134 -20.75 -43.72 0.89
C GLN A 134 -21.13 -44.58 -0.34
N ALA A 135 -20.17 -44.86 -1.23
CA ALA A 135 -20.36 -45.72 -2.40
C ALA A 135 -19.56 -47.05 -2.33
N ALA A 136 -19.09 -47.43 -1.14
CA ALA A 136 -18.47 -48.73 -0.84
C ALA A 136 -19.39 -49.58 0.03
#